data_AF-A0A8C3TFT8-F1
#
_entry.id   AF-A0A8C3TFT8-F1
#
_cell.length_a   1.000
_cell.length_b   1.000
_cell.length_c   1.000
_cell.angle_alpha   90.00
_cell.angle_beta   90.00
_cell.angle_gamma   90.00
#
_symmetry.space_group_name_H-M   'P 1'
#
loop_
_entity.id
_entity.type
_entity.pdbx_description
1 polymer ?
#
loop_
_entity_poly.entity_id
_entity_poly.type
_entity_poly.pdbx_seq_one_letter_code
_entity_poly.pdbx_strand_id
1 'polypeptide(L)' 'MSVSPVLRALLHPRLAPPARAVHSYPPESHVGPLETVISLGTFFVTALVPSGWVLANTESYKKRD' A
#
# COMPACT_ATOMS: atom_id res chain seq x y z
N MET A 1 -15.14 -21.15 47.89
CA MET A 1 -13.78 -21.14 47.30
C MET A 1 -13.59 -19.82 46.57
N SER A 2 -12.97 -18.82 47.23
CA SER A 2 -12.81 -17.47 46.70
C SER A 2 -11.51 -17.40 45.89
N VAL A 3 -11.62 -17.32 44.57
CA VAL A 3 -10.47 -17.08 43.69
C VAL A 3 -9.97 -15.65 43.90
N SER A 4 -8.75 -15.54 44.43
CA SER A 4 -8.13 -14.27 44.81
C SER A 4 -8.21 -13.22 43.69
N PRO A 5 -8.65 -11.98 43.96
CA PRO A 5 -8.73 -10.92 42.96
C PRO A 5 -7.37 -10.59 42.35
N VAL A 6 -6.28 -10.90 43.06
CA VAL A 6 -4.89 -10.74 42.60
C VAL A 6 -4.56 -11.75 41.51
N LEU A 7 -4.95 -13.01 41.68
CA LEU A 7 -4.75 -14.06 40.66
C LEU A 7 -5.54 -13.72 39.39
N ARG A 8 -6.74 -13.17 39.56
CA ARG A 8 -7.58 -12.69 38.46
C ARG A 8 -6.95 -11.50 37.74
N ALA A 9 -6.37 -10.55 38.47
CA ALA A 9 -5.68 -9.39 37.89
C ALA A 9 -4.38 -9.74 37.16
N LEU A 10 -3.69 -10.81 37.58
CA LEU A 10 -2.48 -11.30 36.91
C LEU A 10 -2.78 -12.16 35.68
N LEU A 11 -3.93 -12.84 35.66
CA LEU A 11 -4.41 -13.63 34.51
C LEU A 11 -5.18 -12.79 33.49
N HIS A 12 -5.61 -11.58 33.83
CA HIS A 12 -6.07 -10.62 32.84
C HIS A 12 -4.86 -10.31 31.96
N PRO A 13 -4.82 -10.79 30.70
CA PRO A 13 -3.79 -10.39 29.78
C PRO A 13 -3.84 -8.87 29.78
N ARG A 14 -2.69 -8.20 29.80
CA ARG A 14 -2.65 -6.79 29.43
C ARG A 14 -3.16 -6.72 27.99
N LEU A 15 -4.47 -6.59 27.86
CA LEU A 15 -5.20 -6.31 26.66
C LEU A 15 -4.70 -4.92 26.24
N ALA A 16 -3.56 -4.87 25.57
CA ALA A 16 -3.48 -3.98 24.44
C ALA A 16 -4.78 -4.26 23.66
N PRO A 17 -5.65 -3.25 23.45
CA PRO A 17 -6.85 -3.47 22.67
C PRO A 17 -6.40 -4.18 21.38
N PRO A 18 -7.07 -5.28 20.95
CA PRO A 18 -6.72 -5.93 19.70
C PRO A 18 -6.62 -4.80 18.69
N ALA A 19 -5.44 -4.63 18.07
CA ALA A 19 -5.13 -3.49 17.21
C ALA A 19 -6.38 -3.22 16.38
N ARG A 20 -7.06 -2.09 16.67
CA ARG A 20 -8.46 -1.86 16.31
C ARG A 20 -8.65 -2.36 14.89
N ALA A 21 -9.38 -3.46 14.72
CA ALA A 21 -9.48 -4.09 13.41
C ALA A 21 -10.12 -3.05 12.48
N VAL A 22 -9.29 -2.44 11.62
CA VAL A 22 -9.77 -1.44 10.67
C VAL A 22 -10.48 -2.24 9.59
N HIS A 23 -11.80 -2.28 9.71
CA HIS A 23 -12.67 -2.86 8.69
C HIS A 23 -13.12 -1.74 7.76
N SER A 24 -12.99 -1.97 6.46
CA SER A 24 -13.62 -1.13 5.46
C SER A 24 -15.01 -1.66 5.14
N TYR A 25 -15.89 -0.78 4.69
CA TYR A 25 -17.10 -1.20 3.99
C TYR A 25 -16.73 -1.88 2.66
N PRO A 26 -17.65 -2.67 2.08
CA PRO A 26 -17.47 -3.18 0.72
C PRO A 26 -17.20 -2.04 -0.27
N PRO A 27 -16.43 -2.28 -1.34
CA PRO A 27 -16.16 -1.27 -2.34
C PRO A 27 -17.47 -0.86 -3.05
N GLU A 28 -17.65 0.44 -3.29
CA GLU A 28 -18.79 0.94 -4.08
C GLU A 28 -18.70 0.49 -5.55
N SER A 29 -17.48 0.46 -6.09
CA SER A 29 -17.16 -0.10 -7.41
C SER A 29 -16.00 -1.09 -7.31
N HIS A 30 -16.19 -2.28 -7.88
CA HIS A 30 -15.16 -3.31 -7.89
C HIS A 30 -14.17 -3.03 -9.02
N VAL A 31 -12.91 -2.78 -8.66
CA VAL A 31 -11.82 -2.72 -9.65
C VAL A 31 -11.40 -4.14 -9.99
N GLY A 32 -11.61 -4.53 -11.25
CA GLY A 32 -11.30 -5.87 -11.73
C GLY A 32 -9.79 -6.09 -11.97
N PRO A 33 -9.34 -7.35 -12.14
CA PRO A 33 -7.95 -7.65 -12.50
C PRO A 33 -7.52 -6.97 -13.79
N LEU A 34 -8.39 -6.92 -14.81
CA LEU A 34 -8.09 -6.29 -16.09
C LEU A 34 -7.90 -4.77 -15.93
N GLU A 35 -8.81 -4.10 -15.23
CA GLU A 35 -8.72 -2.67 -14.94
C GLU A 35 -7.47 -2.32 -14.13
N THR A 36 -7.12 -3.18 -13.17
CA THR A 36 -5.89 -3.06 -12.37
C THR A 36 -4.65 -3.14 -13.26
N VAL A 37 -4.57 -4.12 -14.16
CA VAL A 37 -3.43 -4.27 -15.08
C VAL A 37 -3.32 -3.09 -16.03
N ILE A 38 -4.44 -2.63 -16.59
CA ILE A 38 -4.45 -1.48 -17.50
C ILE A 38 -4.00 -0.22 -16.76
N SER A 39 -4.62 0.10 -15.62
CA SER A 39 -4.29 1.30 -14.84
C SER A 39 -2.85 1.30 -14.35
N LEU A 40 -2.36 0.18 -13.84
CA LEU A 40 -0.97 0.04 -13.41
C LEU A 40 0.00 0.17 -14.59
N GLY A 41 -0.31 -0.48 -15.71
CA GLY A 41 0.47 -0.37 -16.95
C GLY A 41 0.52 1.08 -17.44
N THR A 42 -0.62 1.77 -17.47
CA THR A 42 -0.70 3.19 -17.84
C THR A 42 0.12 4.07 -16.90
N PHE A 43 0.02 3.86 -15.58
CA PHE A 43 0.81 4.60 -14.60
C PHE A 43 2.33 4.51 -14.89
N PHE A 44 2.83 3.30 -15.13
CA PHE A 44 4.24 3.11 -15.48
C PHE A 44 4.60 3.71 -16.84
N VAL A 45 3.79 3.48 -17.87
CA VAL A 45 4.04 4.01 -19.22
C VAL A 45 4.11 5.54 -19.19
N THR A 46 3.18 6.21 -18.50
CA THR A 46 3.13 7.67 -18.40
C THR A 46 4.39 8.24 -17.73
N ALA A 47 4.98 7.57 -16.75
CA ALA A 47 6.20 8.03 -16.10
C ALA A 47 7.48 7.63 -16.87
N LEU A 48 7.56 6.39 -17.34
CA LEU A 48 8.79 5.80 -17.89
C LEU A 48 9.03 6.18 -19.35
N VAL A 49 7.99 6.39 -20.15
CA VAL A 49 8.17 6.79 -21.56
C VAL A 49 8.86 8.15 -21.70
N PRO A 50 8.37 9.25 -21.06
CA PRO A 50 9.06 10.53 -21.17
C PRO A 50 10.46 10.48 -20.56
N SER A 51 10.63 9.78 -19.42
CA SER A 51 11.94 9.58 -18.80
C SER A 51 12.90 8.85 -19.73
N GLY A 52 12.45 7.76 -20.35
CA GLY A 52 13.21 6.95 -21.29
C GLY A 52 13.60 7.73 -22.54
N TRP A 53 12.70 8.58 -23.05
CA TRP A 53 13.01 9.46 -24.17
C TRP A 53 14.13 10.44 -23.84
N VAL A 54 14.05 11.12 -22.68
CA VAL A 54 15.09 12.06 -22.24
C VAL A 54 16.44 11.34 -22.08
N LEU A 55 16.45 10.18 -21.44
CA LEU A 55 17.64 9.37 -21.23
C LEU A 55 18.25 8.87 -22.54
N ALA A 56 17.43 8.43 -23.49
CA ALA A 56 17.92 7.98 -24.80
C ALA A 56 18.58 9.08 -25.63
N ASN A 57 18.20 10.35 -25.39
CA ASN A 57 18.68 11.50 -26.15
C ASN A 57 19.83 12.25 -25.46
N THR A 58 20.40 11.73 -24.35
CA THR A 58 21.45 12.44 -23.62
C THR A 58 22.68 12.75 -24.45
N GLU A 59 23.04 11.88 -25.41
CA GLU A 59 24.17 12.12 -26.31
C GLU A 59 23.88 13.23 -27.32
N SER A 60 22.66 13.27 -27.85
CA SER A 60 22.19 14.32 -28.74
C SER A 60 22.20 15.68 -28.02
N TYR A 61 21.78 15.73 -26.76
CA TYR A 61 21.78 16.96 -25.96
C TYR A 61 23.18 17.49 -25.61
N LYS A 62 24.21 16.63 -25.64
CA LYS A 62 25.60 17.04 -25.38
C LYS A 62 26.25 17.74 -26.56
N LYS A 63 25.75 17.54 -27.78
CA LYS A 63 26.27 18.18 -28.97
C LYS A 63 25.89 19.66 -28.93
N ARG A 64 26.91 20.52 -28.91
CA ARG A 64 26.80 21.98 -29.03
C ARG A 64 27.19 22.33 -30.45
N ASP A 65 26.35 21.94 -31.39
CA ASP A 65 26.39 22.50 -32.73
C ASP A 65 25.87 23.95 -32.67
#